data_AF-A0A849WK40-F1
#
_entry.id   AF-A0A849WK40-F1
#
_cell.length_a   1.000
_cell.length_b   1.000
_cell.length_c   1.000
_cell.angle_alpha   90.00
_cell.angle_beta   90.00
_cell.angle_gamma   90.00
#
_symmetry.space_group_name_H-M   'P 1'
#
loop_
_entity.id
_entity.type
_entity.pdbx_description
1 polymer ?
#
loop_
_entity_poly.entity_id
_entity_poly.type
_entity_poly.pdbx_seq_one_letter_code
_entity_poly.pdbx_strand_id
1 'polypeptide(L)'
;MKVFFIVIYLMGAILLSSESSIGGIIEGNKKKLPSISYTHILDCFPQLKNNSLEFDVDLDILKKNIDQFSPSAKSIMRYRKVIYEDLISSESKSDSQKKRLTLSLVHLRNQPEYRMSIEKIDDKMTGEIISLPKVHEINPNKEIIKSYLINAKIEEDETYWIDTKLNKLEFSYKISNDSIIELDLSDKSKQKQLKCEKRKDRGVLCLCLKK
;
A
#
# COMPACT_ATOMS: atom_id res chain seq x y z
N MET A 1 -42.34 -4.45 -45.43
CA MET A 1 -43.76 -4.72 -45.72
C MET A 1 -44.32 -5.55 -44.57
N LYS A 2 -45.30 -5.01 -43.81
CA LYS A 2 -46.16 -5.65 -42.80
C LYS A 2 -45.49 -6.23 -41.54
N VAL A 3 -46.05 -6.20 -40.33
CA VAL A 3 -47.08 -5.43 -39.59
C VAL A 3 -46.86 -5.80 -38.11
N PHE A 4 -47.15 -4.86 -37.21
CA PHE A 4 -47.22 -4.92 -35.74
C PHE A 4 -47.91 -6.16 -35.15
N PHE A 5 -47.52 -6.54 -33.91
CA PHE A 5 -48.49 -6.82 -32.86
C PHE A 5 -47.99 -6.31 -31.49
N ILE A 6 -48.71 -5.32 -30.99
CA ILE A 6 -48.73 -4.83 -29.61
C ILE A 6 -49.74 -5.68 -28.86
N VAL A 7 -49.40 -6.16 -27.67
CA VAL A 7 -50.39 -6.63 -26.69
C VAL A 7 -50.17 -5.84 -25.41
N ILE A 8 -51.13 -4.96 -25.14
CA ILE A 8 -51.33 -4.19 -23.92
C ILE A 8 -52.10 -5.09 -22.96
N TYR A 9 -51.62 -5.25 -21.72
CA TYR A 9 -52.45 -5.69 -20.61
C TYR A 9 -52.58 -4.57 -19.59
N LEU A 10 -53.82 -4.11 -19.43
CA LEU A 10 -54.25 -3.01 -18.59
C LEU A 10 -55.17 -3.60 -17.51
N MET A 11 -54.71 -3.64 -16.27
CA MET A 11 -55.50 -3.83 -15.04
C MET A 11 -54.73 -3.04 -13.97
N GLY A 12 -55.23 -2.04 -13.25
CA GLY A 12 -56.61 -1.68 -12.94
C GLY A 12 -56.88 -1.88 -11.45
N ALA A 13 -56.87 -0.77 -10.69
CA ALA A 13 -57.28 -0.60 -9.28
C ALA A 13 -56.25 -1.04 -8.21
N ILE A 14 -56.07 -0.39 -7.05
CA ILE A 14 -56.99 0.37 -6.19
C ILE A 14 -56.21 1.50 -5.47
N LEU A 15 -56.84 2.68 -5.39
CA LEU A 15 -56.50 3.79 -4.51
C LEU A 15 -56.81 3.43 -3.05
N LEU A 16 -55.81 3.53 -2.16
CA LEU A 16 -56.02 3.69 -0.72
C LEU A 16 -55.23 4.92 -0.28
N SER A 17 -55.97 6.01 -0.17
CA SER A 17 -55.61 7.22 0.55
C SER A 17 -55.56 6.94 2.06
N SER A 18 -54.42 7.20 2.69
CA SER A 18 -54.33 7.46 4.13
C SER A 18 -53.73 8.84 4.34
N GLU A 19 -54.52 9.72 4.93
CA GLU A 19 -54.18 11.08 5.28
C GLU A 19 -53.10 11.15 6.37
N SER A 20 -52.28 12.20 6.25
CA SER A 20 -51.63 12.97 7.31
C SER A 20 -50.93 12.23 8.45
N SER A 21 -49.60 12.33 8.45
CA SER A 21 -48.96 13.04 9.57
C SER A 21 -47.77 13.84 9.05
N ILE A 22 -47.88 15.16 9.23
CA ILE A 22 -46.78 16.10 9.10
C ILE A 22 -45.85 15.82 10.29
N GLY A 23 -44.90 14.91 10.09
CA GLY A 23 -43.75 14.73 10.95
C GLY A 23 -42.56 15.33 10.23
N GLY A 24 -42.26 16.59 10.50
CA GLY A 24 -41.02 17.22 10.04
C GLY A 24 -39.84 16.43 10.61
N ILE A 25 -39.28 15.53 9.82
CA ILE A 25 -37.95 14.98 10.09
C ILE A 25 -37.01 16.13 9.77
N ILE A 26 -36.60 16.82 10.82
CA ILE A 26 -35.37 17.59 10.82
C ILE A 26 -34.29 16.57 10.41
N GLU A 27 -33.88 16.59 9.13
CA GLU A 27 -32.59 16.05 8.72
C GLU A 27 -31.54 16.90 9.43
N GLY A 28 -31.32 16.58 10.70
CA GLY A 28 -30.16 17.01 11.42
C GLY A 28 -28.99 16.47 10.63
N ASN A 29 -28.24 17.38 10.01
CA ASN A 29 -26.90 17.14 9.50
C ASN A 29 -26.12 16.40 10.58
N LYS A 30 -26.18 15.06 10.59
CA LYS A 30 -25.35 14.23 11.46
C LYS A 30 -23.95 14.41 10.91
N LYS A 31 -23.25 15.43 11.41
CA LYS A 31 -21.84 15.66 11.12
C LYS A 31 -21.14 14.34 11.38
N LYS A 32 -20.71 13.68 10.30
CA LYS A 32 -19.94 12.44 10.37
C LYS A 32 -18.72 12.78 11.23
N LEU A 33 -18.44 11.96 12.24
CA LEU A 33 -17.25 12.16 13.06
C LEU A 33 -16.02 11.74 12.24
N PRO A 34 -14.89 12.45 12.40
CA PRO A 34 -13.63 12.02 11.81
C PRO A 34 -13.25 10.61 12.25
N SER A 35 -12.50 9.90 11.41
CA SER A 35 -11.94 8.60 11.76
C SER A 35 -10.94 8.73 12.92
N ILE A 36 -10.88 7.71 13.77
CA ILE A 36 -9.92 7.68 14.89
C ILE A 36 -8.48 7.79 14.37
N SER A 37 -8.17 7.12 13.26
CA SER A 37 -6.87 7.21 12.60
C SER A 37 -6.53 8.65 12.21
N TYR A 38 -7.48 9.41 11.66
CA TYR A 38 -7.26 10.82 11.33
C TYR A 38 -7.03 11.68 12.57
N THR A 39 -7.79 11.47 13.64
CA THR A 39 -7.55 12.15 14.92
C THR A 39 -6.14 11.88 15.45
N HIS A 40 -5.66 10.62 15.41
CA HIS A 40 -4.30 10.28 15.81
C HIS A 40 -3.22 10.94 14.94
N ILE A 41 -3.47 11.08 13.63
CA ILE A 41 -2.57 11.83 12.73
C ILE A 41 -2.42 13.26 13.25
N LEU A 42 -3.54 13.94 13.53
CA LEU A 42 -3.54 15.32 14.01
C LEU A 42 -2.94 15.47 15.42
N ASP A 43 -3.14 14.50 16.30
CA ASP A 43 -2.57 14.51 17.66
C ASP A 43 -1.04 14.40 17.68
N CYS A 44 -0.47 13.77 16.64
CA CYS A 44 0.96 13.60 16.46
C CYS A 44 1.58 14.73 15.64
N PHE A 45 0.99 15.04 14.49
CA PHE A 45 1.47 16.02 13.52
C PHE A 45 0.28 16.86 12.99
N PRO A 46 -0.17 17.89 13.74
CA PRO A 46 -1.32 18.72 13.37
C PRO A 46 -1.22 19.37 11.98
N GLN A 47 0.01 19.63 11.52
CA GLN A 47 0.30 20.19 10.20
C GLN A 47 -0.12 19.29 9.02
N LEU A 48 -0.39 18.00 9.27
CA LEU A 48 -0.82 17.04 8.23
C LEU A 48 -2.33 17.07 7.97
N LYS A 49 -3.03 18.08 8.51
CA LYS A 49 -4.47 18.27 8.31
C LYS A 49 -4.82 18.29 6.82
N ASN A 50 -5.69 17.36 6.43
CA ASN A 50 -6.22 17.27 5.08
C ASN A 50 -7.63 16.67 5.14
N ASN A 51 -8.62 17.42 4.67
CA ASN A 51 -10.04 17.04 4.72
C ASN A 51 -10.33 15.75 3.92
N SER A 52 -9.51 15.41 2.92
CA SER A 52 -9.69 14.16 2.17
C SER A 52 -9.39 12.91 2.99
N LEU A 53 -8.65 13.04 4.11
CA LEU A 53 -8.30 11.95 5.03
C LEU A 53 -9.24 11.86 6.23
N GLU A 54 -10.18 12.80 6.36
CA GLU A 54 -10.95 12.99 7.60
C GLU A 54 -11.76 11.75 7.99
N PHE A 55 -12.42 11.14 7.01
CA PHE A 55 -13.32 10.00 7.23
C PHE A 55 -12.74 8.65 6.83
N ASP A 56 -11.78 8.64 5.91
CA ASP A 56 -11.07 7.45 5.45
C ASP A 56 -9.64 7.84 5.12
N VAL A 57 -8.69 7.25 5.82
CA VAL A 57 -7.28 7.60 5.66
C VAL A 57 -6.71 6.79 4.50
N ASP A 58 -6.25 7.48 3.47
CA ASP A 58 -5.48 6.91 2.37
C ASP A 58 -3.98 7.17 2.62
N LEU A 59 -3.16 6.10 2.60
CA LEU A 59 -1.73 6.21 2.88
C LEU A 59 -0.93 6.89 1.77
N ASP A 60 -1.36 6.76 0.51
CA ASP A 60 -0.74 7.42 -0.64
C ASP A 60 -0.97 8.94 -0.58
N ILE A 61 -2.17 9.35 -0.19
CA ILE A 61 -2.48 10.77 0.08
C ILE A 61 -1.71 11.25 1.31
N LEU A 62 -1.66 10.48 2.41
CA LEU A 62 -0.92 10.86 3.61
C LEU A 62 0.59 11.03 3.32
N LYS A 63 1.21 10.12 2.57
CA LYS A 63 2.60 10.28 2.12
C LYS A 63 2.78 11.56 1.32
N LYS A 64 1.90 11.86 0.36
CA LYS A 64 1.96 13.11 -0.41
C LYS A 64 1.90 14.34 0.50
N ASN A 65 1.03 14.35 1.51
CA ASN A 65 0.95 15.44 2.48
C ASN A 65 2.24 15.58 3.30
N ILE A 66 2.84 14.46 3.73
CA ILE A 66 4.12 14.46 4.45
C ILE A 66 5.25 15.01 3.56
N ASP A 67 5.31 14.59 2.31
CA ASP A 67 6.32 15.04 1.33
C ASP A 67 6.17 16.53 0.99
N GLN A 68 4.94 17.04 0.93
CA GLN A 68 4.67 18.47 0.74
C GLN A 68 5.04 19.30 1.97
N PHE A 69 4.70 18.82 3.16
CA PHE A 69 5.04 19.49 4.41
C PHE A 69 6.55 19.54 4.64
N SER A 70 7.25 18.44 4.36
CA SER A 70 8.69 18.36 4.49
C SER A 70 9.27 17.44 3.42
N PRO A 71 9.89 18.02 2.37
CA PRO A 71 10.54 17.24 1.33
C PRO A 71 11.67 16.36 1.89
N SER A 72 11.88 15.22 1.24
CA SER A 72 12.98 14.31 1.57
C SER A 72 14.30 14.92 1.11
N ALA A 73 15.25 15.07 2.03
CA ALA A 73 16.63 15.45 1.73
C ALA A 73 17.43 14.25 1.18
N LYS A 74 17.09 13.04 1.65
CA LYS A 74 17.70 11.79 1.23
C LYS A 74 16.66 10.67 1.31
N SER A 75 16.69 9.78 0.33
CA SER A 75 15.86 8.56 0.29
C SER A 75 16.77 7.35 0.10
N ILE A 76 16.57 6.32 0.91
CA ILE A 76 17.37 5.09 0.90
C ILE A 76 16.41 3.91 0.86
N MET A 77 16.50 3.08 -0.19
CA MET A 77 15.83 1.79 -0.21
C MET A 77 16.56 0.87 0.79
N ARG A 78 15.83 0.30 1.75
CA ARG A 78 16.38 -0.68 2.69
C ARG A 78 16.36 -2.07 2.11
N TYR A 79 15.23 -2.43 1.50
CA TYR A 79 15.13 -3.64 0.71
C TYR A 79 14.01 -3.53 -0.34
N ARG A 80 14.10 -4.38 -1.36
CA ARG A 80 13.01 -4.75 -2.26
C ARG A 80 12.92 -6.26 -2.32
N LYS A 81 11.70 -6.79 -2.32
CA LYS A 81 11.39 -8.21 -2.28
C LYS A 81 10.32 -8.49 -3.33
N VAL A 82 10.65 -9.34 -4.30
CA VAL A 82 9.75 -9.72 -5.39
C VAL A 82 9.49 -11.22 -5.29
N ILE A 83 8.22 -11.59 -5.14
CA ILE A 83 7.75 -12.97 -5.23
C ILE A 83 7.22 -13.20 -6.63
N TYR A 84 7.71 -14.24 -7.28
CA TYR A 84 7.37 -14.52 -8.67
C TYR A 84 7.38 -16.01 -9.00
N GLU A 85 6.61 -16.36 -10.03
CA GLU A 85 6.61 -17.69 -10.66
C GLU A 85 7.36 -17.60 -12.00
N ASP A 86 8.31 -18.52 -12.22
CA ASP A 86 9.09 -18.59 -13.46
C ASP A 86 8.32 -19.38 -14.52
N LEU A 87 7.92 -18.71 -15.61
CA LEU A 87 7.05 -19.29 -16.62
C LEU A 87 7.81 -20.15 -17.65
N ILE A 88 9.15 -20.09 -17.69
CA ILE A 88 9.96 -20.84 -18.67
C ILE A 88 10.41 -22.19 -18.13
N SER A 89 10.71 -22.30 -16.83
CA SER A 89 11.10 -23.58 -16.23
C SER A 89 9.97 -24.61 -16.15
N SER A 90 8.75 -24.26 -16.54
CA SER A 90 7.54 -25.10 -16.44
C SER A 90 7.25 -25.91 -17.72
N GLU A 91 8.26 -26.54 -18.31
CA GLU A 91 8.02 -27.56 -19.37
C GLU A 91 7.30 -28.79 -18.82
N SER A 92 7.41 -29.05 -17.50
CA SER A 92 6.52 -29.92 -16.74
C SER A 92 5.56 -29.07 -15.90
N LYS A 93 4.25 -29.17 -16.18
CA LYS A 93 3.17 -28.46 -15.46
C LYS A 93 3.06 -28.81 -13.96
N SER A 94 3.94 -29.65 -13.41
CA SER A 94 3.89 -30.11 -12.02
C SER A 94 4.78 -29.33 -11.04
N ASP A 95 5.70 -28.47 -11.52
CA ASP A 95 6.65 -27.74 -10.66
C ASP A 95 6.69 -26.23 -10.97
N SER A 96 5.53 -25.55 -10.92
CA SER A 96 5.51 -24.08 -10.86
C SER A 96 6.09 -23.64 -9.51
N GLN A 97 7.41 -23.56 -9.43
CA GLN A 97 8.12 -23.22 -8.21
C GLN A 97 8.18 -21.70 -8.03
N LYS A 98 7.57 -21.21 -6.94
CA LYS A 98 7.68 -19.81 -6.53
C LYS A 98 9.11 -19.48 -6.12
N LYS A 99 9.57 -18.31 -6.52
CA LYS A 99 10.88 -17.76 -6.18
C LYS A 99 10.71 -16.41 -5.52
N ARG A 100 11.74 -16.02 -4.77
CA ARG A 100 11.80 -14.75 -4.05
C ARG A 100 13.13 -14.08 -4.34
N LEU A 101 13.09 -13.00 -5.10
CA LEU A 101 14.24 -12.14 -5.33
C LEU A 101 14.25 -11.07 -4.24
N THR A 102 15.37 -10.93 -3.52
CA THR A 102 15.55 -9.90 -2.50
C THR A 102 16.76 -9.05 -2.85
N LEU A 103 16.59 -7.74 -2.86
CA LEU A 103 17.66 -6.74 -2.90
C LEU A 103 17.69 -6.04 -1.55
N SER A 104 18.80 -6.12 -0.81
CA SER A 104 18.91 -5.57 0.55
C SER A 104 20.15 -4.69 0.69
N LEU A 105 19.98 -3.54 1.35
CA LEU A 105 21.08 -2.63 1.66
C LEU A 105 22.07 -3.30 2.63
N VAL A 106 23.34 -3.38 2.24
CA VAL A 106 24.44 -3.91 3.06
C VAL A 106 25.15 -2.78 3.79
N HIS A 107 25.58 -1.74 3.07
CA HIS A 107 26.27 -0.59 3.65
C HIS A 107 25.88 0.74 2.99
N LEU A 108 26.12 1.84 3.72
CA LEU A 108 25.76 3.21 3.34
C LEU A 108 26.92 4.19 3.66
N ARG A 109 28.17 3.79 3.43
CA ARG A 109 29.31 4.67 3.77
C ARG A 109 29.44 5.84 2.79
N ASN A 110 29.42 5.58 1.48
CA ASN A 110 29.54 6.60 0.43
C ASN A 110 28.46 6.43 -0.65
N GLN A 111 28.45 5.25 -1.27
CA GLN A 111 27.41 4.82 -2.18
C GLN A 111 26.67 3.64 -1.53
N PRO A 112 25.33 3.58 -1.64
CA PRO A 112 24.58 2.41 -1.19
C PRO A 112 25.09 1.15 -1.89
N GLU A 113 25.40 0.12 -1.11
CA GLU A 113 25.66 -1.22 -1.64
C GLU A 113 24.48 -2.14 -1.35
N TYR A 114 24.01 -2.81 -2.39
CA TYR A 114 22.90 -3.74 -2.32
C TYR A 114 23.37 -5.15 -2.61
N ARG A 115 22.92 -6.10 -1.79
CA ARG A 115 23.06 -7.52 -2.04
C ARG A 115 21.79 -8.08 -2.64
N MET A 116 21.93 -8.87 -3.69
CA MET A 116 20.85 -9.68 -4.25
C MET A 116 20.95 -11.13 -3.77
N SER A 117 19.81 -11.70 -3.43
CA SER A 117 19.63 -13.13 -3.21
C SER A 117 18.37 -13.60 -3.93
N ILE A 118 18.36 -14.87 -4.33
CA ILE A 118 17.17 -15.53 -4.83
C ILE A 118 16.95 -16.77 -3.98
N GLU A 119 15.71 -16.98 -3.55
CA GLU A 119 15.30 -18.16 -2.80
C GLU A 119 14.20 -18.89 -3.58
N LYS A 120 14.22 -20.22 -3.55
CA LYS A 120 13.05 -21.05 -3.84
C LYS A 120 12.16 -21.02 -2.62
N ILE A 121 10.86 -20.74 -2.77
CA ILE A 121 9.94 -20.68 -1.64
C ILE A 121 8.84 -21.74 -1.74
N ASP A 122 8.51 -22.33 -0.59
CA ASP A 122 7.40 -23.26 -0.44
C ASP A 122 6.07 -22.55 -0.09
N ASP A 123 4.98 -23.31 0.02
CA ASP A 123 3.65 -22.80 0.39
C ASP A 123 3.61 -22.15 1.79
N LYS A 124 4.62 -22.41 2.62
CA LYS A 124 4.79 -21.81 3.96
C LYS A 124 5.70 -20.58 3.94
N MET A 125 6.12 -20.13 2.75
CA MET A 125 7.01 -18.98 2.54
C MET A 125 8.44 -19.18 3.08
N THR A 126 8.83 -20.44 3.30
CA THR A 126 10.18 -20.84 3.71
C THR A 126 11.09 -20.83 2.49
N GLY A 127 12.26 -20.18 2.59
CA GLY A 127 13.18 -20.00 1.48
C GLY A 127 14.41 -20.90 1.55
N GLU A 128 14.76 -21.54 0.43
CA GLU A 128 16.07 -22.15 0.19
C GLU A 128 16.88 -21.29 -0.80
N ILE A 129 18.09 -20.88 -0.42
CA ILE A 129 18.92 -19.98 -1.22
C ILE A 129 19.42 -20.67 -2.49
N ILE A 130 19.21 -20.01 -3.63
CA ILE A 130 19.81 -20.39 -4.91
C ILE A 130 21.17 -19.71 -5.03
N SER A 131 22.22 -20.49 -5.32
CA SER A 131 23.54 -19.94 -5.59
C SER A 131 23.52 -19.07 -6.84
N LEU A 132 24.05 -17.84 -6.73
CA LEU A 132 24.15 -16.89 -7.83
C LEU A 132 25.62 -16.73 -8.26
N PRO A 133 25.88 -16.34 -9.52
CA PRO A 133 27.19 -15.84 -9.89
C PRO A 133 27.57 -14.64 -9.03
N LYS A 134 28.84 -14.55 -8.58
CA LYS A 134 29.33 -13.46 -7.72
C LYS A 134 29.02 -12.06 -8.26
N VAL A 135 29.05 -11.90 -9.58
CA VAL A 135 28.73 -10.64 -10.28
C VAL A 135 27.26 -10.21 -10.16
N HIS A 136 26.37 -11.12 -9.77
CA HIS A 136 24.96 -10.84 -9.55
C HIS A 136 24.66 -10.56 -8.08
N GLU A 137 25.52 -10.98 -7.15
CA GLU A 137 25.27 -10.88 -5.71
C GLU A 137 25.39 -9.45 -5.19
N ILE A 138 26.34 -8.66 -5.65
CA ILE A 138 26.64 -7.32 -5.10
C ILE A 138 26.48 -6.26 -6.18
N ASN A 139 25.65 -5.26 -5.90
CA ASN A 139 25.30 -4.17 -6.80
C ASN A 139 24.96 -4.65 -8.22
N PRO A 140 24.05 -5.63 -8.39
CA PRO A 140 23.66 -6.06 -9.72
C PRO A 140 23.06 -4.88 -10.49
N ASN A 141 23.42 -4.78 -11.76
CA ASN A 141 22.83 -3.78 -12.64
C ASN A 141 21.36 -4.13 -12.96
N LYS A 142 20.64 -3.17 -13.53
CA LYS A 142 19.22 -3.30 -13.86
C LYS A 142 18.92 -4.48 -14.79
N GLU A 143 19.82 -4.77 -15.74
CA GLU A 143 19.61 -5.83 -16.73
C GLU A 143 19.77 -7.23 -16.11
N ILE A 144 20.70 -7.40 -15.16
CA ILE A 144 20.83 -8.64 -14.38
C ILE A 144 19.53 -8.89 -13.60
N ILE A 145 19.01 -7.89 -12.88
CA ILE A 145 17.76 -8.03 -12.11
C ILE A 145 16.60 -8.39 -13.05
N LYS A 146 16.48 -7.70 -14.19
CA LYS A 146 15.44 -7.99 -15.20
C LYS A 146 15.54 -9.39 -15.77
N SER A 147 16.74 -9.95 -15.97
CA SER A 147 16.87 -11.30 -16.53
C SER A 147 16.20 -12.38 -15.66
N TYR A 148 16.06 -12.15 -14.35
CA TYR A 148 15.34 -13.05 -13.45
C TYR A 148 13.82 -12.85 -13.47
N LEU A 149 13.34 -11.71 -13.99
CA LEU A 149 11.93 -11.31 -13.95
C LEU A 149 11.29 -11.21 -15.35
N ILE A 150 12.05 -11.38 -16.43
CA ILE A 150 11.62 -11.11 -17.81
C ILE A 150 10.46 -12.00 -18.27
N ASN A 151 10.40 -13.25 -17.80
CA ASN A 151 9.32 -14.20 -18.09
C ASN A 151 8.68 -14.69 -16.79
N ALA A 152 8.57 -13.80 -15.82
CA ALA A 152 8.04 -14.09 -14.52
C ALA A 152 6.62 -13.54 -14.35
N LYS A 153 5.75 -14.31 -13.71
CA LYS A 153 4.49 -13.81 -13.17
C LYS A 153 4.76 -13.28 -11.77
N ILE A 154 4.71 -11.96 -11.60
CA ILE A 154 4.91 -11.30 -10.31
C ILE A 154 3.64 -11.45 -9.46
N GLU A 155 3.78 -11.98 -8.27
CA GLU A 155 2.68 -12.09 -7.30
C GLU A 155 2.72 -10.96 -6.26
N GLU A 156 3.93 -10.59 -5.82
CA GLU A 156 4.14 -9.56 -4.82
C GLU A 156 5.42 -8.79 -5.13
N ASP A 157 5.37 -7.47 -5.07
CA ASP A 157 6.53 -6.58 -5.14
C ASP A 157 6.51 -5.60 -3.97
N GLU A 158 7.27 -5.92 -2.93
CA GLU A 158 7.38 -5.12 -1.73
C GLU A 158 8.68 -4.33 -1.73
N THR A 159 8.61 -3.02 -1.45
CA THR A 159 9.80 -2.19 -1.25
C THR A 159 9.69 -1.38 0.03
N TYR A 160 10.74 -1.38 0.85
CA TYR A 160 10.82 -0.59 2.07
C TYR A 160 11.85 0.54 1.93
N TRP A 161 11.42 1.76 2.23
CA TRP A 161 12.18 2.99 2.09
C TRP A 161 12.36 3.69 3.43
N ILE A 162 13.50 4.36 3.58
CA ILE A 162 13.75 5.32 4.65
C ILE A 162 14.17 6.65 4.03
N ASP A 163 13.41 7.68 4.37
CA ASP A 163 13.62 9.06 4.00
C ASP A 163 14.06 9.87 5.22
N THR A 164 15.07 10.71 5.02
CA THR A 164 15.41 11.79 5.95
C THR A 164 14.80 13.08 5.43
N LYS A 165 13.90 13.69 6.20
CA LYS A 165 13.21 14.92 5.82
C LYS A 165 14.05 16.16 6.14
N LEU A 166 13.86 17.26 5.41
CA LEU A 166 14.61 18.51 5.60
C LEU A 166 14.44 19.09 7.02
N ASN A 167 13.27 18.92 7.64
CA ASN A 167 12.99 19.30 9.01
C ASN A 167 13.48 18.27 10.07
N LYS A 168 14.38 17.37 9.69
CA LYS A 168 14.97 16.33 10.57
C LYS A 168 13.98 15.28 11.07
N LEU A 169 12.82 15.13 10.43
CA LEU A 169 11.97 13.95 10.66
C LEU A 169 12.58 12.73 9.97
N GLU A 170 12.46 11.58 10.64
CA GLU A 170 12.72 10.27 10.04
C GLU A 170 11.40 9.73 9.53
N PHE A 171 11.37 9.36 8.25
CA PHE A 171 10.18 8.86 7.59
C PHE A 171 10.50 7.51 6.96
N SER A 172 9.70 6.49 7.22
CA SER A 172 9.84 5.21 6.54
C SER A 172 8.50 4.72 6.04
N TYR A 173 8.50 4.02 4.91
CA TYR A 173 7.27 3.54 4.31
C TYR A 173 7.54 2.28 3.50
N LYS A 174 6.52 1.44 3.43
CA LYS A 174 6.51 0.18 2.71
C LYS A 174 5.47 0.26 1.60
N ILE A 175 5.89 -0.05 0.39
CA ILE A 175 5.05 -0.15 -0.81
C ILE A 175 4.88 -1.63 -1.11
N SER A 176 3.66 -2.06 -1.44
CA SER A 176 3.37 -3.37 -2.00
C SER A 176 2.45 -3.20 -3.20
N ASN A 177 2.86 -3.73 -4.35
CA ASN A 177 2.10 -3.66 -5.61
C ASN A 177 1.62 -2.23 -5.92
N ASP A 178 2.57 -1.29 -5.93
CA ASP A 178 2.37 0.15 -6.22
C ASP A 178 1.51 0.96 -5.23
N SER A 179 1.11 0.37 -4.10
CA SER A 179 0.37 1.07 -3.04
C SER A 179 1.14 1.10 -1.73
N ILE A 180 1.06 2.19 -0.98
CA ILE A 180 1.63 2.23 0.38
C ILE A 180 0.78 1.36 1.31
N ILE A 181 1.45 0.45 2.02
CA ILE A 181 0.81 -0.43 3.00
C ILE A 181 1.22 -0.11 4.43
N GLU A 182 2.38 0.50 4.64
CA GLU A 182 2.84 0.93 5.97
C GLU A 182 3.61 2.24 5.86
N LEU A 183 3.53 3.04 6.92
CA LEU A 183 4.17 4.34 7.02
C LEU A 183 4.49 4.65 8.48
N ASP A 184 5.67 5.21 8.72
CA ASP A 184 6.16 5.58 10.04
C ASP A 184 6.85 6.94 9.94
N LEU A 185 6.37 7.93 10.69
CA LEU A 185 6.94 9.27 10.76
C LEU A 185 7.31 9.57 12.21
N SER A 186 8.60 9.79 12.47
CA SER A 186 9.09 10.14 13.81
C SER A 186 9.92 11.41 13.81
N ASP A 187 9.87 12.15 14.91
CA ASP A 187 10.87 13.17 15.19
C ASP A 187 12.23 12.55 15.51
N LYS A 188 13.30 13.35 15.36
CA LYS A 188 14.67 12.88 15.62
C LYS A 188 14.88 12.37 17.05
N SER A 189 14.15 12.93 18.01
CA SER A 189 14.19 12.52 19.42
C SER A 189 13.38 11.25 19.71
N LYS A 190 12.59 10.76 18.74
CA LYS A 190 11.63 9.64 18.88
C LYS A 190 10.66 9.82 20.05
N GLN A 191 10.39 11.08 20.40
CA GLN A 191 9.39 11.45 21.41
C GLN A 191 7.98 11.40 20.83
N LYS A 192 7.86 11.64 19.52
CA LYS A 192 6.60 11.52 18.79
C LYS A 192 6.78 10.66 17.55
N GLN A 193 5.91 9.67 17.42
CA GLN A 193 5.94 8.74 16.29
C GLN A 193 4.51 8.44 15.83
N LEU A 194 4.23 8.74 14.56
CA LEU A 194 3.00 8.34 13.89
C LEU A 194 3.26 7.06 13.12
N LYS A 195 2.59 5.97 13.49
CA LYS A 195 2.62 4.71 12.75
C LYS A 195 1.28 4.47 12.09
N CYS A 196 1.29 4.21 10.80
CA CYS A 196 0.10 3.88 10.04
C CYS A 196 0.30 2.61 9.22
N GLU A 197 -0.72 1.78 9.14
CA GLU A 197 -0.70 0.53 8.38
C GLU A 197 -2.06 0.23 7.76
N LYS A 198 -2.05 -0.33 6.55
CA LYS A 198 -3.23 -0.80 5.85
C LYS A 198 -3.55 -2.22 6.32
N ARG A 199 -4.70 -2.41 6.95
CA ARG A 199 -5.21 -3.71 7.39
C ARG A 199 -6.27 -4.20 6.40
N LYS A 200 -6.15 -5.46 5.95
CA LYS A 200 -7.01 -6.07 4.92
C LYS A 200 -8.51 -5.82 5.15
N ASP A 201 -8.96 -5.93 6.41
CA ASP A 201 -10.40 -5.86 6.75
C ASP A 201 -10.81 -4.63 7.55
N ARG A 202 -9.86 -3.74 7.88
CA ARG A 202 -10.10 -2.61 8.82
C ARG A 202 -9.71 -1.24 8.26
N GLY A 203 -9.34 -1.17 6.98
CA GLY A 203 -8.82 0.04 6.37
C GLY A 203 -7.47 0.43 6.99
N VAL A 204 -7.19 1.74 7.06
CA VAL A 204 -5.93 2.25 7.60
C VAL A 204 -6.05 2.51 9.09
N LEU A 205 -5.17 1.88 9.86
CA LEU A 205 -5.00 2.12 11.28
C LEU A 205 -3.80 3.04 11.48
N CYS A 206 -4.00 4.20 12.12
CA CYS A 206 -2.92 5.07 12.56
C CYS A 206 -2.87 5.15 14.09
N LEU A 207 -1.66 5.18 14.65
CA LEU A 207 -1.38 5.32 16.08
C LEU A 207 -0.36 6.43 16.29
N CYS A 208 -0.65 7.30 17.26
CA CYS A 208 0.29 8.30 17.74
C CYS A 208 0.97 7.79 19.02
N LEU A 209 2.25 7.42 18.92
CA LEU A 209 3.06 6.97 20.03
C LEU A 209 3.84 8.17 20.58
N LYS A 210 3.55 8.55 21.83
CA LYS A 210 4.28 9.58 22.58
C LYS A 210 5.09 8.86 23.67
N LYS A 211 6.40 9.10 23.73
CA LYS A 211 7.29 8.59 24.78
C LYS A 211 7.57 9.64 25.83
#